data_AF-A0A371EQB8-F1
#
_entry.id   AF-A0A371EQB8-F1
#
_cell.length_a   1.000
_cell.length_b   1.000
_cell.length_c   1.000
_cell.angle_alpha   90.00
_cell.angle_beta   90.00
_cell.angle_gamma   90.00
#
_symmetry.space_group_name_H-M   'P 1'
#
loop_
_entity.id
_entity.type
_entity.pdbx_description
1 polymer ?
#
loop_
_entity_poly.entity_id
_entity_poly.type
_entity_poly.pdbx_seq_one_letter_code
_entity_poly.pdbx_strand_id
1 'polypeptide(L)'
;MPPDLRSKLIELLKEYVDVFAWSYQDMSGLDREIVEHKLPLLPGSILVRQQLRRMRPKIALKIKEEVEKQWNEGFLAMGNYPQWVENIVPVPKKDRKVRMYVDYRDLNRASPKDNFPLPHIDVDNTAQHTFFSFMDGFSGYNQILMALEDKEKITFITLWGTFYYKVMSFGLKNASATYERAMVALFHDMMHKEIKVYVDDMIAKSKTPEQHIEDLRKLFIRLQKYKLRLNPAKCTFSVKSGKLFGFMVNKRGIEVDPDKVKVISEMSVPKTESEIRGFLAQFISQLTATCNPIFKLLRKRQKLEWDSEYQKAFEKIKGYLENPSVLVPTIPTKPLILYLTVLEESMGCMLGQQESTGVKEQTIYYLSKKFTDYEKRYPALERTYYTLVWAAKRLKQYMLSHTTWLVAKTNPIKYIFEKLALTGWIARWQMALFEYDIIYVNQKAVKGSALVEHLAYHPLEDSQPLFHEFQYEHITATMSIELQVEEWTTWFDRASNLLGNGIGVVQACTMGLMMALEHQVKKFKVFGDSALVIYQLRREWEMQDAKLIPYHDHIKEIVEAFDAVTFHHVPHEES
;
A
#
# COMPACT_ATOMS: atom_id res chain seq x y z
N MET A 1 -29.74 -4.96 -14.85
CA MET A 1 -30.37 -4.58 -13.56
C MET A 1 -31.84 -4.95 -13.63
N PRO A 2 -32.46 -5.52 -12.57
CA PRO A 2 -33.90 -5.79 -12.56
C PRO A 2 -34.72 -4.49 -12.78
N PRO A 3 -35.87 -4.55 -13.48
CA PRO A 3 -36.67 -3.35 -13.80
C PRO A 3 -37.18 -2.58 -12.57
N ASP A 4 -37.59 -3.30 -11.51
CA ASP A 4 -38.07 -2.70 -10.26
C ASP A 4 -36.98 -1.85 -9.58
N LEU A 5 -35.79 -2.43 -9.44
CA LEU A 5 -34.63 -1.74 -8.86
C LEU A 5 -34.24 -0.49 -9.66
N ARG A 6 -34.30 -0.58 -11.00
CA ARG A 6 -34.01 0.56 -11.87
C ARG A 6 -34.97 1.72 -11.60
N SER A 7 -36.25 1.43 -11.38
CA SER A 7 -37.26 2.46 -11.10
C SER A 7 -36.99 3.14 -9.75
N LYS A 8 -36.74 2.35 -8.70
CA LYS A 8 -36.37 2.85 -7.36
C LYS A 8 -35.10 3.70 -7.38
N LEU A 9 -34.09 3.30 -8.16
CA LEU A 9 -32.87 4.09 -8.32
C LEU A 9 -33.13 5.43 -9.03
N ILE A 10 -33.94 5.43 -10.09
CA ILE A 10 -34.30 6.66 -10.80
C ILE A 10 -35.06 7.62 -9.89
N GLU A 11 -35.99 7.10 -9.08
CA GLU A 11 -36.71 7.89 -8.07
C GLU A 11 -35.74 8.49 -7.05
N LEU A 12 -34.82 7.70 -6.50
CA LEU A 12 -33.79 8.19 -5.59
C LEU A 12 -32.94 9.31 -6.21
N LEU A 13 -32.47 9.13 -7.45
CA LEU A 13 -31.65 10.13 -8.13
C LEU A 13 -32.42 11.42 -8.43
N LYS A 14 -33.73 11.32 -8.71
CA LYS A 14 -34.59 12.50 -8.89
C LYS A 14 -34.86 13.21 -7.57
N GLU A 15 -35.03 12.45 -6.49
CA GLU A 15 -35.24 12.99 -5.14
C GLU A 15 -34.02 13.81 -4.68
N TYR A 16 -32.81 13.34 -4.96
CA TYR A 16 -31.55 14.01 -4.60
C TYR A 16 -30.88 14.70 -5.79
N VAL A 17 -31.67 15.28 -6.70
CA VAL A 17 -31.14 15.95 -7.91
C VAL A 17 -30.18 17.09 -7.57
N ASP A 18 -30.39 17.74 -6.43
CA ASP A 18 -29.58 18.84 -5.94
C ASP A 18 -28.16 18.40 -5.54
N VAL A 19 -27.96 17.13 -5.14
CA VAL A 19 -26.63 16.58 -4.83
C VAL A 19 -25.69 16.62 -6.06
N PHE A 20 -26.22 16.76 -7.26
CA PHE A 20 -25.43 16.84 -8.49
C PHE A 20 -25.19 18.30 -8.91
N ALA A 21 -23.96 18.59 -9.33
CA ALA A 21 -23.61 19.85 -9.97
C ALA A 21 -23.55 19.66 -11.50
N TRP A 22 -24.29 20.49 -12.24
CA TRP A 22 -24.29 20.51 -13.70
C TRP A 22 -23.35 21.58 -14.25
N SER A 23 -23.07 22.58 -13.41
CA SER A 23 -22.19 23.70 -13.67
C SER A 23 -21.46 24.11 -12.39
N TYR A 24 -20.50 25.03 -12.54
CA TYR A 24 -19.79 25.60 -11.40
C TYR A 24 -20.67 26.48 -10.49
N GLN A 25 -21.78 27.02 -11.01
CA GLN A 25 -22.71 27.83 -10.22
C GLN A 25 -23.49 27.00 -9.20
N ASP A 26 -23.60 25.69 -9.41
CA ASP A 26 -24.27 24.76 -8.50
C ASP A 26 -23.41 24.43 -7.26
N MET A 27 -22.13 24.84 -7.26
CA MET A 27 -21.19 24.61 -6.17
C MET A 27 -21.17 25.79 -5.19
N SER A 28 -21.90 25.65 -4.09
CA SER A 28 -21.79 26.57 -2.95
C SER A 28 -20.51 26.38 -2.13
N GLY A 29 -19.77 25.28 -2.36
CA GLY A 29 -18.67 24.81 -1.52
C GLY A 29 -19.14 24.05 -0.29
N LEU A 30 -18.24 23.27 0.29
CA LEU A 30 -18.45 22.62 1.60
C LEU A 30 -18.57 23.67 2.70
N ASP A 31 -19.29 23.29 3.75
CA ASP A 31 -19.40 24.12 4.94
C ASP A 31 -18.02 24.37 5.58
N ARG A 32 -17.74 25.64 5.89
CA ARG A 32 -16.48 26.06 6.51
C ARG A 32 -16.32 25.51 7.92
N GLU A 33 -17.42 25.23 8.60
CA GLU A 33 -17.39 24.63 9.94
C GLU A 33 -16.80 23.21 9.93
N ILE A 34 -16.91 22.51 8.79
CA ILE A 34 -16.36 21.16 8.64
C ILE A 34 -14.89 21.24 8.25
N VAL A 35 -14.61 22.01 7.19
CA VAL A 35 -13.28 22.04 6.60
C VAL A 35 -13.04 23.32 5.83
N GLU A 36 -11.83 23.83 5.99
CA GLU A 36 -11.22 24.82 5.10
C GLU A 36 -9.78 24.40 4.86
N HIS A 37 -9.23 24.72 3.69
CA HIS A 37 -7.83 24.49 3.42
C HIS A 37 -6.99 25.60 4.03
N LYS A 38 -6.09 25.19 4.93
CA LYS A 38 -5.10 26.07 5.56
C LYS A 38 -3.72 25.85 4.98
N LEU A 39 -2.95 26.92 4.91
CA LEU A 39 -1.60 26.96 4.40
C LEU A 39 -0.66 27.62 5.42
N PRO A 40 -0.37 26.91 6.54
CA PRO A 40 0.64 27.37 7.48
C PRO A 40 2.01 27.47 6.79
N LEU A 41 2.80 28.45 7.19
CA LEU A 41 4.17 28.64 6.69
C LEU A 41 5.17 28.37 7.81
N LEU A 42 6.32 27.80 7.47
CA LEU A 42 7.43 27.61 8.40
C LEU A 42 7.96 28.98 8.87
N PRO A 43 8.30 29.14 10.16
CA PRO A 43 8.93 30.37 10.64
C PRO A 43 10.19 30.71 9.83
N GLY A 44 10.33 31.98 9.42
CA GLY A 44 11.48 32.43 8.62
C GLY A 44 11.44 32.03 7.15
N SER A 45 10.30 31.55 6.63
CA SER A 45 10.14 31.27 5.19
C SER A 45 10.44 32.49 4.33
N ILE A 46 11.27 32.30 3.31
CA ILE A 46 11.60 33.34 2.33
C ILE A 46 10.39 33.50 1.39
N LEU A 47 9.85 34.72 1.32
CA LEU A 47 8.78 35.07 0.38
C LEU A 47 9.31 35.00 -1.05
N VAL A 48 8.59 34.31 -1.93
CA VAL A 48 8.97 34.19 -3.34
C VAL A 48 7.94 34.88 -4.23
N ARG A 49 8.43 35.81 -5.06
CA ARG A 49 7.64 36.47 -6.12
C ARG A 49 8.28 36.16 -7.47
N GLN A 50 7.72 35.17 -8.16
CA GLN A 50 8.21 34.77 -9.46
C GLN A 50 7.86 35.82 -10.53
N GLN A 51 8.79 36.04 -11.46
CA GLN A 51 8.54 36.85 -12.64
C GLN A 51 7.67 36.10 -13.65
N LEU A 52 6.82 36.83 -14.37
CA LEU A 52 5.93 36.23 -15.38
C LEU A 52 6.74 35.50 -16.46
N ARG A 53 6.46 34.20 -16.63
CA ARG A 53 7.10 33.40 -17.68
C ARG A 53 6.58 33.80 -19.06
N ARG A 54 7.50 33.86 -20.03
CA ARG A 54 7.14 34.07 -21.44
C ARG A 54 6.35 32.86 -21.96
N MET A 55 5.24 33.14 -22.62
CA MET A 55 4.36 32.11 -23.18
C MET A 55 4.08 32.38 -24.66
N ARG A 56 3.81 31.31 -25.42
CA ARG A 56 3.40 31.45 -26.82
C ARG A 56 2.03 32.15 -26.88
N PRO A 57 1.79 33.11 -27.79
CA PRO A 57 0.54 33.87 -27.85
C PRO A 57 -0.73 33.01 -27.92
N LYS A 58 -0.68 31.91 -28.70
CA LYS A 58 -1.81 30.96 -28.80
C LYS A 58 -2.15 30.26 -27.48
N ILE A 59 -1.16 30.02 -26.62
CA ILE A 59 -1.37 29.40 -25.30
C ILE A 59 -1.87 30.45 -24.31
N ALA A 60 -1.30 31.66 -24.38
CA ALA A 60 -1.74 32.79 -23.57
C ALA A 60 -3.25 33.05 -23.72
N LEU A 61 -3.77 33.12 -24.95
CA LEU A 61 -5.21 33.32 -25.19
C LEU A 61 -6.08 32.25 -24.51
N LYS A 62 -5.66 30.98 -24.58
CA LYS A 62 -6.39 29.89 -23.91
C LYS A 62 -6.34 29.98 -22.39
N ILE A 63 -5.23 30.48 -21.83
CA ILE A 63 -5.14 30.76 -20.39
C ILE A 63 -6.09 31.89 -20.04
N LYS A 64 -6.18 32.94 -20.86
CA LYS A 64 -7.13 34.03 -20.66
C LYS A 64 -8.57 33.51 -20.57
N GLU A 65 -8.97 32.69 -21.53
CA GLU A 65 -10.31 32.08 -21.56
C GLU A 65 -10.60 31.27 -20.29
N GLU A 66 -9.62 30.48 -19.81
CA GLU A 66 -9.78 29.69 -18.59
C GLU A 66 -9.82 30.56 -17.32
N VAL A 67 -9.03 31.64 -17.26
CA VAL A 67 -9.07 32.62 -16.16
C VAL A 67 -10.40 33.37 -16.14
N GLU A 68 -10.88 33.86 -17.29
CA GLU A 68 -12.17 34.53 -17.42
C GLU A 68 -13.32 33.61 -16.99
N LYS A 69 -13.26 32.33 -17.39
CA LYS A 69 -14.22 31.32 -16.96
C LYS A 69 -14.23 31.17 -15.43
N GLN A 70 -13.08 30.89 -14.81
CA GLN A 70 -12.98 30.69 -13.36
C GLN A 70 -13.27 31.98 -12.57
N TRP A 71 -13.04 33.15 -13.16
CA TRP A 71 -13.44 34.44 -12.61
C TRP A 71 -14.96 34.60 -12.59
N ASN A 72 -15.63 34.34 -13.71
CA ASN A 72 -17.09 34.42 -13.83
C ASN A 72 -17.79 33.41 -12.91
N GLU A 73 -17.16 32.27 -12.66
CA GLU A 73 -17.61 31.25 -11.70
C GLU A 73 -17.36 31.63 -10.23
N GLY A 74 -16.68 32.75 -9.98
CA GLY A 74 -16.43 33.28 -8.64
C GLY A 74 -15.27 32.62 -7.89
N PHE A 75 -14.54 31.69 -8.52
CA PHE A 75 -13.41 30.99 -7.91
C PHE A 75 -12.17 31.86 -7.74
N LEU A 76 -12.01 32.86 -8.61
CA LEU A 76 -10.87 33.77 -8.58
C LEU A 76 -11.24 35.11 -7.93
N ALA A 77 -10.22 35.74 -7.37
CA ALA A 77 -10.22 37.14 -6.96
C ALA A 77 -8.89 37.80 -7.36
N MET A 78 -8.90 39.13 -7.45
CA MET A 78 -7.72 39.92 -7.76
C MET A 78 -6.83 39.99 -6.53
N GLY A 79 -5.54 39.68 -6.69
CA GLY A 79 -4.55 39.83 -5.62
C GLY A 79 -4.07 41.27 -5.50
N ASN A 80 -4.11 41.84 -4.30
CA ASN A 80 -3.62 43.18 -4.01
C ASN A 80 -2.30 43.08 -3.25
N TYR A 81 -1.22 43.68 -3.79
CA TYR A 81 0.11 43.66 -3.18
C TYR A 81 0.57 42.26 -2.70
N PRO A 82 0.49 41.22 -3.55
CA PRO A 82 0.72 39.85 -3.12
C PRO A 82 2.17 39.61 -2.69
N GLN A 83 2.34 39.01 -1.51
CA GLN A 83 3.64 38.63 -0.95
C GLN A 83 4.23 37.39 -1.64
N TRP A 84 3.35 36.47 -2.06
CA TRP A 84 3.69 35.28 -2.83
C TRP A 84 3.14 35.42 -4.24
N VAL A 85 3.95 35.09 -5.25
CA VAL A 85 3.48 35.11 -6.65
C VAL A 85 4.07 33.93 -7.40
N GLU A 86 3.21 33.04 -7.88
CA GLU A 86 3.59 31.82 -8.60
C GLU A 86 3.20 31.89 -10.07
N ASN A 87 3.88 31.12 -10.94
CA ASN A 87 3.53 31.05 -12.35
C ASN A 87 2.51 29.95 -12.66
N ILE A 88 1.78 30.15 -13.76
CA ILE A 88 0.93 29.13 -14.35
C ILE A 88 1.76 28.12 -15.17
N VAL A 89 1.34 26.87 -15.12
CA VAL A 89 1.77 25.78 -16.00
C VAL A 89 0.59 25.34 -16.87
N PRO A 90 0.55 25.72 -18.15
CA PRO A 90 -0.49 25.26 -19.06
C PRO A 90 -0.21 23.82 -19.50
N VAL A 91 -1.18 22.93 -19.28
CA VAL A 91 -1.10 21.53 -19.70
C VAL A 91 -2.10 21.29 -20.83
N PRO A 92 -1.64 20.96 -22.06
CA PRO A 92 -2.53 20.63 -23.16
C PRO A 92 -3.33 19.35 -22.87
N LYS A 93 -4.65 19.39 -23.11
CA LYS A 93 -5.49 18.20 -23.17
C LYS A 93 -5.51 17.60 -24.58
N LYS A 94 -5.93 16.33 -24.68
CA LYS A 94 -6.14 15.61 -25.94
C LYS A 94 -7.15 16.30 -26.87
N ASP A 95 -8.11 17.03 -26.32
CA ASP A 95 -9.18 17.76 -27.03
C ASP A 95 -8.79 19.18 -27.49
N ARG A 96 -7.48 19.48 -27.57
CA ARG A 96 -6.93 20.83 -27.86
C ARG A 96 -7.28 21.91 -26.84
N LYS A 97 -7.98 21.61 -25.74
CA LYS A 97 -8.16 22.54 -24.60
C LYS A 97 -6.89 22.58 -23.75
N VAL A 98 -6.80 23.55 -22.85
CA VAL A 98 -5.69 23.69 -21.89
C VAL A 98 -6.26 23.55 -20.48
N ARG A 99 -5.56 22.82 -19.61
CA ARG A 99 -5.77 22.91 -18.15
C ARG A 99 -4.75 23.89 -17.59
N MET A 100 -5.24 24.81 -16.76
CA MET A 100 -4.41 25.72 -16.00
C MET A 100 -4.02 25.07 -14.68
N TYR A 101 -2.72 24.93 -14.42
CA TYR A 101 -2.17 24.58 -13.10
C TYR A 101 -1.32 25.73 -12.59
N VAL A 102 -1.16 25.86 -11.28
CA VAL A 102 -0.24 26.83 -10.67
C VAL A 102 0.94 26.08 -10.08
N ASP A 103 2.14 26.61 -10.31
CA ASP A 103 3.40 26.03 -9.89
C ASP A 103 3.74 26.39 -8.44
N TYR A 104 3.01 25.82 -7.47
CA TYR A 104 3.23 26.11 -6.05
C TYR A 104 4.52 25.48 -5.46
N ARG A 105 5.56 25.18 -6.25
CA ARG A 105 6.76 24.50 -5.73
C ARG A 105 7.50 25.31 -4.66
N ASP A 106 7.56 26.62 -4.80
CA ASP A 106 8.22 27.49 -3.82
C ASP A 106 7.37 27.57 -2.55
N LEU A 107 6.08 27.87 -2.72
CA LEU A 107 5.11 27.89 -1.64
C LEU A 107 5.01 26.55 -0.87
N ASN A 108 5.01 25.42 -1.57
CA ASN A 108 4.97 24.08 -0.97
C ASN A 108 6.24 23.72 -0.19
N ARG A 109 7.39 24.34 -0.51
CA ARG A 109 8.61 24.20 0.29
C ARG A 109 8.52 24.98 1.60
N ALA A 110 7.85 26.13 1.58
CA ALA A 110 7.62 26.96 2.76
C ALA A 110 6.51 26.41 3.69
N SER A 111 5.64 25.51 3.21
CA SER A 111 4.61 24.88 4.03
C SER A 111 5.08 23.57 4.69
N PRO A 112 4.79 23.34 5.99
CA PRO A 112 5.01 22.03 6.61
C PRO A 112 4.12 20.97 5.94
N LYS A 113 4.56 19.72 5.98
CA LYS A 113 3.78 18.59 5.47
C LYS A 113 2.73 18.20 6.50
N ASP A 114 1.47 18.09 6.06
CA ASP A 114 0.43 17.43 6.85
C ASP A 114 0.57 15.91 6.69
N ASN A 115 0.75 15.21 7.81
CA ASN A 115 0.92 13.76 7.87
C ASN A 115 -0.42 13.03 8.07
N PHE A 116 -1.55 13.69 7.82
CA PHE A 116 -2.86 13.04 7.83
C PHE A 116 -2.81 11.74 7.00
N PRO A 117 -3.22 10.60 7.59
CA PRO A 117 -3.10 9.32 6.92
C PRO A 117 -4.00 9.30 5.70
N LEU A 118 -3.41 9.04 4.52
CA LEU A 118 -4.19 8.75 3.33
C LEU A 118 -4.63 7.29 3.38
N PRO A 119 -5.87 6.98 2.94
CA PRO A 119 -6.39 5.63 2.95
C PRO A 119 -5.46 4.70 2.14
N HIS A 120 -5.10 3.58 2.75
CA HIS A 120 -4.41 2.52 2.02
C HIS A 120 -5.38 1.94 0.98
N ILE A 121 -4.89 1.74 -0.25
CA ILE A 121 -5.67 1.12 -1.32
C ILE A 121 -5.79 -0.39 -1.02
N ASP A 122 -6.76 -0.73 -0.18
CA ASP A 122 -7.17 -2.10 0.05
C ASP A 122 -8.28 -2.42 -0.95
N VAL A 123 -7.93 -2.88 -2.14
CA VAL A 123 -8.94 -3.23 -3.16
C VAL A 123 -9.69 -4.51 -2.76
N ASP A 124 -9.08 -5.38 -1.95
CA ASP A 124 -9.61 -6.70 -1.58
C ASP A 124 -10.90 -6.58 -0.76
N ASN A 125 -10.93 -5.67 0.21
CA ASN A 125 -12.13 -5.38 1.00
C ASN A 125 -13.30 -4.81 0.16
N THR A 126 -13.08 -4.49 -1.12
CA THR A 126 -14.12 -4.09 -2.07
C THR A 126 -14.70 -5.30 -2.81
N ALA A 127 -13.89 -6.33 -3.04
CA ALA A 127 -14.14 -7.43 -3.98
C ALA A 127 -15.15 -8.51 -3.53
N GLN A 128 -15.88 -8.31 -2.42
CA GLN A 128 -16.93 -9.23 -1.93
C GLN A 128 -18.36 -8.68 -2.08
N HIS A 129 -18.52 -7.52 -2.72
CA HIS A 129 -19.80 -6.87 -2.90
C HIS A 129 -20.35 -7.14 -4.31
N THR A 130 -21.68 -7.16 -4.44
CA THR A 130 -22.33 -7.47 -5.72
C THR A 130 -22.67 -6.22 -6.49
N PHE A 131 -22.91 -5.10 -5.79
CA PHE A 131 -23.33 -3.83 -6.37
C PHE A 131 -22.38 -2.71 -5.93
N PHE A 132 -22.03 -1.89 -6.91
CA PHE A 132 -21.13 -0.76 -6.76
C PHE A 132 -21.75 0.49 -7.38
N SER A 133 -21.50 1.63 -6.76
CA SER A 133 -21.72 2.95 -7.37
C SER A 133 -20.43 3.74 -7.26
N PHE A 134 -19.90 4.18 -8.39
CA PHE A 134 -18.69 4.99 -8.48
C PHE A 134 -19.09 6.43 -8.69
N MET A 135 -18.62 7.32 -7.84
CA MET A 135 -18.98 8.72 -7.80
C MET A 135 -17.72 9.57 -7.74
N ASP A 136 -17.76 10.72 -8.40
CA ASP A 136 -16.66 11.68 -8.47
C ASP A 136 -17.23 13.04 -8.05
N GLY A 137 -16.55 13.71 -7.12
CA GLY A 137 -16.91 15.07 -6.71
C GLY A 137 -16.73 16.04 -7.88
N PHE A 138 -17.71 16.89 -8.17
CA PHE A 138 -17.59 17.88 -9.24
C PHE A 138 -16.47 18.87 -8.90
N SER A 139 -15.35 18.79 -9.61
CA SER A 139 -14.15 19.57 -9.26
C SER A 139 -13.81 19.45 -7.76
N GLY A 140 -13.75 18.23 -7.23
CA GLY A 140 -13.66 17.91 -5.79
C GLY A 140 -12.90 18.92 -4.94
N TYR A 141 -11.61 19.15 -5.21
CA TYR A 141 -10.81 20.12 -4.45
C TYR A 141 -11.39 21.55 -4.43
N ASN A 142 -11.92 22.04 -5.54
CA ASN A 142 -12.48 23.38 -5.65
C ASN A 142 -13.76 23.58 -4.82
N GLN A 143 -14.35 22.52 -4.25
CA GLN A 143 -15.47 22.66 -3.33
C GLN A 143 -15.03 23.01 -1.91
N ILE A 144 -13.78 22.75 -1.54
CA ILE A 144 -13.23 23.14 -0.23
C ILE A 144 -12.76 24.59 -0.34
N LEU A 145 -13.21 25.43 0.58
CA LEU A 145 -12.80 26.83 0.60
C LEU A 145 -11.39 26.98 1.18
N MET A 146 -10.63 27.97 0.68
CA MET A 146 -9.41 28.40 1.35
C MET A 146 -9.77 29.17 2.62
N ALA A 147 -8.97 29.01 3.68
CA ALA A 147 -9.03 29.87 4.85
C ALA A 147 -8.79 31.34 4.45
N LEU A 148 -9.53 32.28 5.05
CA LEU A 148 -9.52 33.69 4.63
C LEU A 148 -8.12 34.30 4.66
N GLU A 149 -7.34 33.98 5.68
CA GLU A 149 -5.97 34.45 5.91
C GLU A 149 -4.93 33.85 4.93
N ASP A 150 -5.26 32.74 4.27
CA ASP A 150 -4.34 31.99 3.42
C ASP A 150 -4.59 32.20 1.92
N LYS A 151 -5.74 32.76 1.54
CA LYS A 151 -6.16 32.95 0.14
C LYS A 151 -5.13 33.69 -0.70
N GLU A 152 -4.57 34.79 -0.19
CA GLU A 152 -3.62 35.60 -0.96
C GLU A 152 -2.25 34.93 -1.11
N LYS A 153 -1.91 33.95 -0.27
CA LYS A 153 -0.63 33.23 -0.33
C LYS A 153 -0.51 32.38 -1.60
N ILE A 154 -1.64 31.97 -2.17
CA ILE A 154 -1.69 31.14 -3.40
C ILE A 154 -1.86 32.00 -4.67
N THR A 155 -1.46 33.27 -4.62
CA THR A 155 -1.54 34.17 -5.77
C THR A 155 -0.65 33.70 -6.92
N PHE A 156 -1.18 33.78 -8.14
CA PHE A 156 -0.48 33.49 -9.38
C PHE A 156 -0.52 34.68 -10.34
N ILE A 157 0.46 34.72 -11.25
CA ILE A 157 0.62 35.79 -12.24
C ILE A 157 0.25 35.34 -13.65
N THR A 158 -0.45 36.22 -14.37
CA THR A 158 -0.78 36.08 -15.78
C THR A 158 -0.41 37.36 -16.54
N LEU A 159 -0.56 37.34 -17.88
CA LEU A 159 -0.43 38.55 -18.69
C LEU A 159 -1.49 39.63 -18.39
N TRP A 160 -2.59 39.27 -17.73
CA TRP A 160 -3.73 40.16 -17.46
C TRP A 160 -3.84 40.59 -16.00
N GLY A 161 -2.90 40.17 -15.16
CA GLY A 161 -2.86 40.52 -13.74
C GLY A 161 -2.52 39.36 -12.84
N THR A 162 -2.56 39.65 -11.54
CA THR A 162 -2.35 38.68 -10.46
C THR A 162 -3.66 38.29 -9.82
N PHE A 163 -3.90 36.99 -9.71
CA PHE A 163 -5.15 36.44 -9.20
C PHE A 163 -4.85 35.38 -8.15
N TYR A 164 -5.77 35.14 -7.23
CA TYR A 164 -5.70 34.01 -6.30
C TYR A 164 -7.03 33.25 -6.29
N TYR A 165 -6.97 31.99 -5.87
CA TYR A 165 -8.17 31.18 -5.70
C TYR A 165 -8.83 31.41 -4.34
N LYS A 166 -10.15 31.56 -4.32
CA LYS A 166 -10.97 31.56 -3.09
C LYS A 166 -11.20 30.14 -2.55
N VAL A 167 -11.03 29.15 -3.40
CA VAL A 167 -11.21 27.71 -3.17
C VAL A 167 -9.87 26.99 -3.23
N MET A 168 -9.79 25.80 -2.64
CA MET A 168 -8.59 24.98 -2.66
C MET A 168 -8.28 24.57 -4.12
N SER A 169 -7.06 24.83 -4.55
CA SER A 169 -6.61 24.59 -5.93
C SER A 169 -5.64 23.41 -6.02
N PHE A 170 -5.60 22.76 -7.18
CA PHE A 170 -4.62 21.71 -7.47
C PHE A 170 -3.17 22.21 -7.36
N GLY A 171 -2.28 21.34 -6.91
CA GLY A 171 -0.84 21.61 -6.81
C GLY A 171 -0.37 22.00 -5.40
N LEU A 172 -1.27 22.24 -4.45
CA LEU A 172 -0.93 22.49 -3.05
C LEU A 172 -0.54 21.19 -2.33
N LYS A 173 0.53 21.24 -1.53
CA LYS A 173 1.18 20.07 -0.87
C LYS A 173 0.24 19.23 0.00
N ASN A 174 -0.72 19.88 0.65
CA ASN A 174 -1.60 19.28 1.66
C ASN A 174 -3.07 19.23 1.19
N ALA A 175 -3.35 19.49 -0.09
CA ALA A 175 -4.72 19.47 -0.61
C ALA A 175 -5.40 18.12 -0.41
N SER A 176 -4.70 17.02 -0.75
CA SER A 176 -5.25 15.66 -0.58
C SER A 176 -5.50 15.31 0.88
N ALA A 177 -4.63 15.75 1.80
CA ALA A 177 -4.82 15.54 3.24
C ALA A 177 -6.04 16.30 3.77
N THR A 178 -6.25 17.53 3.31
CA THR A 178 -7.43 18.33 3.66
C THR A 178 -8.71 17.69 3.11
N TYR A 179 -8.67 17.24 1.86
CA TYR A 179 -9.80 16.56 1.24
C TYR A 179 -10.16 15.28 1.98
N GLU A 180 -9.18 14.43 2.27
CA GLU A 180 -9.42 13.18 2.98
C GLU A 180 -9.99 13.42 4.38
N ARG A 181 -9.48 14.43 5.10
CA ARG A 181 -10.02 14.83 6.40
C ARG A 181 -11.50 15.24 6.31
N ALA A 182 -11.88 15.94 5.24
CA ALA A 182 -13.28 16.27 4.97
C ALA A 182 -14.11 15.00 4.75
N MET A 183 -13.62 14.06 3.94
CA MET A 183 -14.32 12.80 3.65
C MET A 183 -14.51 11.96 4.92
N VAL A 184 -13.49 11.87 5.78
CA VAL A 184 -13.59 11.23 7.09
C VAL A 184 -14.66 11.93 7.94
N ALA A 185 -14.65 13.26 8.03
CA ALA A 185 -15.67 13.98 8.80
C ALA A 185 -17.10 13.69 8.30
N LEU A 186 -17.29 13.64 6.98
CA LEU A 186 -18.58 13.40 6.34
C LEU A 186 -19.09 11.95 6.52
N PHE A 187 -18.19 10.96 6.44
CA PHE A 187 -18.54 9.55 6.24
C PHE A 187 -17.92 8.57 7.26
N HIS A 188 -17.27 9.03 8.34
CA HIS A 188 -16.56 8.16 9.29
C HIS A 188 -17.34 6.91 9.76
N ASP A 189 -18.66 7.03 9.94
CA ASP A 189 -19.54 5.95 10.39
C ASP A 189 -19.83 4.89 9.32
N MET A 190 -19.73 5.30 8.05
CA MET A 190 -19.98 4.52 6.84
C MET A 190 -18.69 4.03 6.15
N MET A 191 -17.54 4.64 6.47
CA MET A 191 -16.25 4.29 5.90
C MET A 191 -15.88 2.84 6.23
N HIS A 192 -15.27 2.17 5.26
CA HIS A 192 -14.87 0.77 5.28
C HIS A 192 -16.04 -0.25 5.28
N LYS A 193 -17.26 0.15 5.68
CA LYS A 193 -18.48 -0.64 5.63
C LYS A 193 -19.17 -0.52 4.27
N GLU A 194 -19.97 0.54 4.07
CA GLU A 194 -20.73 0.77 2.84
C GLU A 194 -19.99 1.67 1.85
N ILE A 195 -19.10 2.54 2.34
CA ILE A 195 -18.40 3.53 1.50
C ILE A 195 -16.89 3.33 1.59
N LYS A 196 -16.22 3.43 0.43
CA LYS A 196 -14.78 3.67 0.33
C LYS A 196 -14.57 5.00 -0.36
N VAL A 197 -13.80 5.87 0.28
CA VAL A 197 -13.37 7.13 -0.29
C VAL A 197 -11.86 7.09 -0.42
N TYR A 198 -11.36 7.60 -1.53
CA TYR A 198 -9.93 7.79 -1.75
C TYR A 198 -9.76 9.09 -2.50
N VAL A 199 -9.42 10.17 -1.78
CA VAL A 199 -9.36 11.50 -2.38
C VAL A 199 -10.67 11.74 -3.16
N ASP A 200 -10.63 12.15 -4.43
CA ASP A 200 -11.82 12.53 -5.21
C ASP A 200 -12.71 11.34 -5.63
N ASP A 201 -12.24 10.10 -5.51
CA ASP A 201 -12.97 8.90 -5.93
C ASP A 201 -13.79 8.31 -4.75
N MET A 202 -15.10 8.27 -4.90
CA MET A 202 -16.04 7.71 -3.92
C MET A 202 -16.73 6.45 -4.45
N ILE A 203 -16.81 5.41 -3.62
CA ILE A 203 -17.43 4.13 -3.98
C ILE A 203 -18.41 3.72 -2.90
N ALA A 204 -19.68 3.58 -3.25
CA ALA A 204 -20.63 2.84 -2.44
C ALA A 204 -20.61 1.38 -2.86
N LYS A 205 -20.59 0.46 -1.91
CA LYS A 205 -20.54 -0.99 -2.13
C LYS A 205 -21.56 -1.70 -1.23
N SER A 206 -22.34 -2.62 -1.82
CA SER A 206 -23.39 -3.34 -1.08
C SER A 206 -23.54 -4.78 -1.58
N LYS A 207 -24.00 -5.67 -0.71
CA LYS A 207 -24.16 -7.10 -1.02
C LYS A 207 -25.42 -7.40 -1.84
N THR A 208 -26.51 -6.70 -1.52
CA THR A 208 -27.83 -6.86 -2.15
C THR A 208 -28.27 -5.55 -2.81
N PRO A 209 -29.16 -5.62 -3.82
CA PRO A 209 -29.63 -4.44 -4.51
C PRO A 209 -30.48 -3.52 -3.64
N GLU A 210 -31.32 -4.07 -2.75
CA GLU A 210 -32.17 -3.29 -1.85
C GLU A 210 -31.34 -2.51 -0.84
N GLN A 211 -30.32 -3.17 -0.26
CA GLN A 211 -29.37 -2.51 0.64
C GLN A 211 -28.63 -1.38 -0.07
N HIS A 212 -28.30 -1.57 -1.35
CA HIS A 212 -27.57 -0.56 -2.11
C HIS A 212 -28.35 0.75 -2.27
N ILE A 213 -29.66 0.68 -2.44
CA ILE A 213 -30.52 1.88 -2.48
C ILE A 213 -30.55 2.58 -1.13
N GLU A 214 -30.61 1.82 -0.03
CA GLU A 214 -30.57 2.38 1.33
C GLU A 214 -29.22 3.06 1.63
N ASP A 215 -28.11 2.41 1.27
CA ASP A 215 -26.76 2.93 1.47
C ASP A 215 -26.52 4.20 0.65
N LEU A 216 -26.99 4.24 -0.60
CA LEU A 216 -26.95 5.44 -1.44
C LEU A 216 -27.79 6.57 -0.86
N ARG A 217 -28.96 6.27 -0.29
CA ARG A 217 -29.80 7.27 0.37
C ARG A 217 -29.08 7.89 1.57
N LYS A 218 -28.47 7.07 2.44
CA LYS A 218 -27.65 7.55 3.58
C LYS A 218 -26.53 8.46 3.10
N LEU A 219 -25.83 8.05 2.04
CA LEU A 219 -24.76 8.83 1.40
C LEU A 219 -25.27 10.17 0.86
N PHE A 220 -26.39 10.18 0.12
CA PHE A 220 -26.95 11.41 -0.46
C PHE A 220 -27.45 12.38 0.60
N ILE A 221 -28.02 11.89 1.71
CA ILE A 221 -28.37 12.75 2.86
C ILE A 221 -27.13 13.47 3.40
N ARG A 222 -25.99 12.78 3.54
CA ARG A 222 -24.74 13.40 4.00
C ARG A 222 -24.20 14.41 2.99
N LEU A 223 -24.20 14.06 1.70
CA LEU A 223 -23.77 14.97 0.64
C LEU A 223 -24.62 16.24 0.58
N GLN A 224 -25.94 16.10 0.66
CA GLN A 224 -26.87 17.22 0.68
C GLN A 224 -26.65 18.11 1.91
N LYS A 225 -26.60 17.51 3.11
CA LYS A 225 -26.38 18.22 4.37
C LYS A 225 -25.11 19.08 4.34
N TYR A 226 -24.03 18.52 3.81
CA TYR A 226 -22.71 19.16 3.80
C TYR A 226 -22.36 19.84 2.46
N LYS A 227 -23.33 19.91 1.54
CA LYS A 227 -23.25 20.60 0.25
C LYS A 227 -22.09 20.14 -0.65
N LEU A 228 -21.66 18.88 -0.49
CA LEU A 228 -20.70 18.27 -1.40
C LEU A 228 -21.44 17.80 -2.66
N ARG A 229 -21.07 18.33 -3.82
CA ARG A 229 -21.73 18.08 -5.10
C ARG A 229 -20.99 17.03 -5.93
N LEU A 230 -21.74 16.09 -6.51
CA LEU A 230 -21.21 15.06 -7.41
C LEU A 230 -21.26 15.50 -8.88
N ASN A 231 -20.38 14.94 -9.69
CA ASN A 231 -20.38 15.11 -11.14
C ASN A 231 -21.24 14.06 -11.83
N PRO A 232 -22.43 14.40 -12.35
CA PRO A 232 -23.34 13.43 -12.93
C PRO A 232 -22.74 12.73 -14.16
N ALA A 233 -21.88 13.41 -14.94
CA ALA A 233 -21.26 12.85 -16.14
C ALA A 233 -20.18 11.80 -15.84
N LYS A 234 -19.69 11.74 -14.60
CA LYS A 234 -18.67 10.78 -14.16
C LYS A 234 -19.19 9.76 -13.15
N CYS A 235 -20.41 9.92 -12.66
CA CYS A 235 -21.01 8.97 -11.74
C CYS A 235 -21.58 7.77 -12.51
N THR A 236 -21.40 6.57 -11.94
CA THR A 236 -22.05 5.35 -12.41
C THR A 236 -22.70 4.66 -11.21
N PHE A 237 -23.98 4.31 -11.32
CA PHE A 237 -24.76 3.81 -10.20
C PHE A 237 -25.20 2.36 -10.38
N SER A 238 -25.16 1.60 -9.28
CA SER A 238 -25.70 0.23 -9.17
C SER A 238 -25.17 -0.73 -10.25
N VAL A 239 -23.89 -0.65 -10.56
CA VAL A 239 -23.19 -1.54 -11.50
C VAL A 239 -22.68 -2.79 -10.77
N LYS A 240 -22.50 -3.90 -11.49
CA LYS A 240 -21.94 -5.15 -10.91
C LYS A 240 -20.41 -5.21 -10.95
N SER A 241 -19.81 -4.34 -11.76
CA SER A 241 -18.38 -4.17 -11.89
C SER A 241 -18.06 -2.71 -12.26
N GLY A 242 -16.90 -2.22 -11.85
CA GLY A 242 -16.47 -0.87 -12.24
C GLY A 242 -15.01 -0.56 -11.91
N LYS A 243 -14.50 0.47 -12.59
CA LYS A 243 -13.06 0.75 -12.64
C LYS A 243 -12.65 1.45 -11.36
N LEU A 244 -11.58 0.95 -10.73
CA LEU A 244 -11.01 1.52 -9.52
C LEU A 244 -9.48 1.49 -9.58
N PHE A 245 -8.82 2.64 -9.48
CA PHE A 245 -7.35 2.79 -9.57
C PHE A 245 -6.72 2.07 -10.78
N GLY A 246 -7.46 2.00 -11.89
CA GLY A 246 -7.03 1.31 -13.10
C GLY A 246 -7.04 -0.22 -13.01
N PHE A 247 -7.80 -0.77 -12.06
CA PHE A 247 -8.23 -2.16 -11.98
C PHE A 247 -9.75 -2.24 -12.18
N MET A 248 -10.24 -3.43 -12.53
CA MET A 248 -11.64 -3.73 -12.66
C MET A 248 -12.10 -4.53 -11.44
N VAL A 249 -12.97 -3.94 -10.61
CA VAL A 249 -13.49 -4.62 -9.42
C VAL A 249 -14.83 -5.22 -9.73
N ASN A 250 -15.03 -6.48 -9.34
CA ASN A 250 -16.30 -7.19 -9.47
C ASN A 250 -16.53 -8.15 -8.28
N LYS A 251 -17.65 -8.89 -8.27
CA LYS A 251 -17.97 -9.86 -7.22
C LYS A 251 -16.95 -11.00 -7.08
N ARG A 252 -16.23 -11.34 -8.14
CA ARG A 252 -15.25 -12.46 -8.16
C ARG A 252 -13.90 -12.03 -7.65
N GLY A 253 -13.56 -10.75 -7.74
CA GLY A 253 -12.21 -10.29 -7.46
C GLY A 253 -11.85 -8.99 -8.16
N ILE A 254 -10.55 -8.79 -8.28
CA ILE A 254 -9.90 -7.66 -8.92
C ILE A 254 -9.25 -8.18 -10.20
N GLU A 255 -9.62 -7.57 -11.31
CA GLU A 255 -9.13 -7.90 -12.65
C GLU A 255 -8.35 -6.69 -13.20
N VAL A 256 -7.47 -6.93 -14.18
CA VAL A 256 -6.81 -5.83 -14.90
C VAL A 256 -7.85 -5.13 -15.78
N ASP A 257 -7.77 -3.79 -15.88
CA ASP A 257 -8.65 -3.02 -16.75
C ASP A 257 -8.55 -3.52 -18.20
N PRO A 258 -9.64 -3.99 -18.83
CA PRO A 258 -9.63 -4.47 -20.21
C PRO A 258 -9.07 -3.46 -21.22
N ASP A 259 -9.25 -2.16 -20.96
CA ASP A 259 -8.71 -1.12 -21.84
C ASP A 259 -7.17 -1.06 -21.76
N LYS A 260 -6.59 -1.31 -20.58
CA LYS A 260 -5.14 -1.43 -20.44
C LYS A 260 -4.62 -2.68 -21.14
N VAL A 261 -5.33 -3.80 -20.99
CA VAL A 261 -5.00 -5.05 -21.69
C VAL A 261 -5.00 -4.83 -23.20
N LYS A 262 -6.05 -4.19 -23.73
CA LYS A 262 -6.19 -3.88 -25.16
C LYS A 262 -5.08 -2.97 -25.68
N VAL A 263 -4.75 -1.92 -24.94
CA VAL A 263 -3.63 -1.02 -25.31
C VAL A 263 -2.32 -1.79 -25.39
N ILE A 264 -2.09 -2.74 -24.47
CA ILE A 264 -0.85 -3.52 -24.44
C ILE A 264 -0.84 -4.61 -25.53
N SER A 265 -1.97 -5.26 -25.82
CA SER A 265 -2.06 -6.26 -26.88
C SER A 265 -1.79 -5.63 -28.25
N GLU A 266 -2.36 -4.45 -28.50
CA GLU A 266 -2.20 -3.69 -29.76
C GLU A 266 -0.87 -2.93 -29.86
N MET A 267 -0.08 -2.88 -28.78
CA MET A 267 1.18 -2.14 -28.76
C MET A 267 2.22 -2.77 -29.68
N SER A 268 2.81 -1.97 -30.56
CA SER A 268 3.98 -2.38 -31.35
C SER A 268 5.24 -2.43 -30.48
N VAL A 269 6.24 -3.17 -30.93
CA VAL A 269 7.53 -3.29 -30.22
C VAL A 269 8.09 -1.90 -29.90
N PRO A 270 8.31 -1.54 -28.62
CA PRO A 270 8.77 -0.22 -28.23
C PRO A 270 10.18 0.03 -28.75
N LYS A 271 10.37 1.14 -29.47
CA LYS A 271 11.62 1.49 -30.16
C LYS A 271 12.41 2.58 -29.46
N THR A 272 11.82 3.26 -28.49
CA THR A 272 12.47 4.36 -27.74
C THR A 272 12.49 4.07 -26.24
N GLU A 273 13.49 4.63 -25.54
CA GLU A 273 13.59 4.53 -24.08
C GLU A 273 12.30 5.03 -23.39
N SER A 274 11.68 6.08 -23.92
CA SER A 274 10.41 6.62 -23.40
C SER A 274 9.25 5.63 -23.57
N GLU A 275 9.19 4.93 -24.71
CA GLU A 275 8.17 3.89 -24.94
C GLU A 275 8.41 2.66 -24.06
N ILE A 276 9.67 2.25 -23.86
CA ILE A 276 10.02 1.15 -22.96
C ILE A 276 9.66 1.50 -21.50
N ARG A 277 9.99 2.73 -21.06
CA ARG A 277 9.57 3.24 -19.74
C ARG A 277 8.05 3.32 -19.63
N GLY A 278 7.36 3.72 -20.69
CA GLY A 278 5.90 3.74 -20.75
C GLY A 278 5.27 2.35 -20.65
N PHE A 279 5.82 1.37 -21.36
CA PHE A 279 5.42 -0.04 -21.31
C PHE A 279 5.62 -0.63 -19.91
N LEU A 280 6.81 -0.41 -19.31
CA LEU A 280 7.12 -0.88 -17.96
C LEU A 280 6.33 -0.13 -16.87
N ALA A 281 5.94 1.13 -17.09
CA ALA A 281 5.15 1.90 -16.12
C ALA A 281 3.66 1.49 -16.10
N GLN A 282 3.16 0.90 -17.19
CA GLN A 282 1.81 0.30 -17.25
C GLN A 282 1.75 -1.06 -16.56
N PHE A 283 2.91 -1.61 -16.18
CA PHE A 283 3.07 -2.94 -15.64
C PHE A 283 2.74 -3.00 -14.13
N ILE A 284 1.86 -3.93 -13.74
CA ILE A 284 1.55 -4.20 -12.33
C ILE A 284 2.65 -5.13 -11.79
N SER A 285 3.57 -4.58 -10.98
CA SER A 285 4.45 -5.15 -9.91
C SER A 285 4.90 -6.64 -9.88
N GLN A 286 4.64 -7.49 -10.86
CA GLN A 286 4.52 -8.94 -10.69
C GLN A 286 5.36 -9.82 -11.65
N LEU A 287 6.22 -9.24 -12.50
CA LEU A 287 7.08 -10.01 -13.43
C LEU A 287 8.52 -9.49 -13.49
N THR A 288 9.12 -9.10 -12.35
CA THR A 288 10.48 -8.56 -12.36
C THR A 288 11.50 -9.50 -13.05
N ALA A 289 11.33 -10.82 -12.92
CA ALA A 289 12.18 -11.81 -13.60
C ALA A 289 11.98 -11.83 -15.12
N THR A 290 10.73 -11.79 -15.60
CA THR A 290 10.43 -11.78 -17.05
C THR A 290 10.78 -10.44 -17.69
N CYS A 291 10.71 -9.35 -16.93
CA CYS A 291 11.07 -8.00 -17.38
C CYS A 291 12.58 -7.72 -17.27
N ASN A 292 13.39 -8.60 -16.65
CA ASN A 292 14.83 -8.40 -16.47
C ASN A 292 15.58 -8.07 -17.77
N PRO A 293 15.33 -8.77 -18.90
CA PRO A 293 15.92 -8.42 -20.19
C PRO A 293 15.56 -6.98 -20.58
N ILE A 294 14.28 -6.61 -20.51
CA ILE A 294 13.80 -5.27 -20.88
C ILE A 294 14.37 -4.17 -19.96
N PHE A 295 14.59 -4.45 -18.67
CA PHE A 295 15.24 -3.50 -17.76
C PHE A 295 16.72 -3.22 -18.12
N LYS A 296 17.42 -4.15 -18.78
CA LYS A 296 18.80 -3.91 -19.25
C LYS A 296 18.83 -2.75 -20.26
N LEU A 297 17.83 -2.66 -21.15
CA LEU A 297 17.70 -1.60 -22.16
C LEU A 297 17.57 -0.18 -21.58
N LEU A 298 17.19 -0.04 -20.31
CA LEU A 298 17.05 1.25 -19.63
C LEU A 298 18.33 1.71 -18.90
N ARG A 299 19.43 0.96 -18.98
CA ARG A 299 20.72 1.35 -18.38
C ARG A 299 21.39 2.47 -19.16
N LYS A 300 21.97 3.44 -18.45
CA LYS A 300 22.69 4.57 -19.07
C LYS A 300 23.84 4.05 -19.93
N ARG A 301 23.96 4.58 -21.16
CA ARG A 301 25.05 4.35 -22.15
C ARG A 301 25.03 2.99 -22.88
N GLN A 302 23.93 2.25 -22.88
CA GLN A 302 23.77 1.05 -23.70
C GLN A 302 23.13 1.38 -25.06
N LYS A 303 23.60 0.79 -26.16
CA LYS A 303 22.91 0.88 -27.45
C LYS A 303 21.61 0.07 -27.37
N LEU A 304 20.51 0.66 -27.84
CA LEU A 304 19.20 0.04 -27.86
C LEU A 304 19.11 -0.95 -29.04
N GLU A 305 19.65 -2.15 -28.86
CA GLU A 305 19.54 -3.23 -29.84
C GLU A 305 18.46 -4.21 -29.39
N TRP A 306 17.37 -4.32 -30.15
CA TRP A 306 16.27 -5.24 -29.85
C TRP A 306 16.60 -6.64 -30.41
N ASP A 307 17.07 -7.54 -29.55
CA ASP A 307 17.37 -8.94 -29.84
C ASP A 307 16.18 -9.91 -29.63
N SER A 308 16.44 -11.20 -29.87
CA SER A 308 15.46 -12.28 -29.72
C SER A 308 15.10 -12.56 -28.25
N GLU A 309 15.97 -12.26 -27.29
CA GLU A 309 15.70 -12.41 -25.85
C GLU A 309 14.64 -11.39 -25.41
N TYR A 310 14.75 -10.13 -25.89
CA TYR A 310 13.76 -9.09 -25.61
C TYR A 310 12.42 -9.37 -26.29
N GLN A 311 12.43 -9.86 -27.54
CA GLN A 311 11.18 -10.22 -28.21
C GLN A 311 10.44 -11.34 -27.45
N LYS A 312 11.17 -12.37 -27.00
CA LYS A 312 10.59 -13.46 -26.21
C LYS A 312 10.03 -12.97 -24.88
N ALA A 313 10.73 -12.06 -24.20
CA ALA A 313 10.25 -11.44 -22.97
C ALA A 313 8.99 -10.59 -23.21
N PHE A 314 8.97 -9.80 -24.28
CA PHE A 314 7.84 -8.94 -24.66
C PHE A 314 6.58 -9.74 -24.98
N GLU A 315 6.68 -10.79 -25.80
CA GLU A 315 5.54 -11.66 -26.12
C GLU A 315 5.05 -12.44 -24.90
N LYS A 316 5.96 -12.89 -24.02
CA LYS A 316 5.59 -13.56 -22.77
C LYS A 316 4.79 -12.63 -21.85
N ILE A 317 5.13 -11.34 -21.82
CA ILE A 317 4.37 -10.33 -21.06
C ILE A 317 3.00 -10.08 -21.69
N LYS A 318 2.91 -9.99 -23.03
CA LYS A 318 1.62 -9.85 -23.71
C LYS A 318 0.69 -11.02 -23.44
N GLY A 319 1.18 -12.26 -23.59
CA GLY A 319 0.39 -13.45 -23.33
C GLY A 319 -0.10 -13.55 -21.88
N TYR A 320 0.68 -13.04 -20.91
CA TYR A 320 0.22 -12.94 -19.52
C TYR A 320 -0.95 -11.96 -19.35
N LEU A 321 -0.88 -10.81 -20.02
CA LEU A 321 -1.89 -9.76 -19.90
C LEU A 321 -3.18 -10.07 -20.66
N GLU A 322 -3.13 -10.95 -21.66
CA GLU A 322 -4.32 -11.44 -22.37
C GLU A 322 -5.22 -12.30 -21.48
N ASN A 323 -4.64 -13.01 -20.50
CA ASN A 323 -5.36 -13.83 -19.53
C ASN A 323 -4.88 -13.54 -18.09
N PRO A 324 -5.17 -12.36 -17.54
CA PRO A 324 -4.70 -12.01 -16.22
C PRO A 324 -5.43 -12.85 -15.17
N SER A 325 -4.67 -13.47 -14.26
CA SER A 325 -5.25 -14.21 -13.12
C SER A 325 -6.06 -13.24 -12.25
N VAL A 326 -7.28 -13.65 -11.88
CA VAL A 326 -8.16 -12.86 -11.00
C VAL A 326 -7.61 -12.90 -9.58
N LEU A 327 -7.36 -11.72 -8.98
CA LEU A 327 -6.99 -11.64 -7.57
C LEU A 327 -8.25 -11.69 -6.72
N VAL A 328 -8.30 -12.62 -5.77
CA VAL A 328 -9.46 -12.89 -4.93
C VAL A 328 -9.21 -12.37 -3.51
N PRO A 329 -10.20 -11.74 -2.85
CA PRO A 329 -10.06 -11.30 -1.47
C PRO A 329 -9.86 -12.46 -0.49
N THR A 330 -9.29 -12.17 0.68
CA THR A 330 -9.05 -13.18 1.72
C THR A 330 -10.34 -13.66 2.39
N ILE A 331 -10.31 -14.91 2.85
CA ILE A 331 -11.34 -15.55 3.68
C ILE A 331 -10.80 -15.59 5.12
N PRO A 332 -11.38 -14.82 6.07
CA PRO A 332 -10.85 -14.66 7.43
C PRO A 332 -10.57 -15.95 8.20
N THR A 333 -11.36 -17.00 7.96
CA THR A 333 -11.31 -18.24 8.74
C THR A 333 -10.35 -19.30 8.17
N LYS A 334 -9.64 -19.00 7.08
CA LYS A 334 -8.78 -19.98 6.40
C LYS A 334 -7.30 -19.54 6.43
N PRO A 335 -6.35 -20.48 6.53
CA PRO A 335 -4.93 -20.15 6.49
C PRO A 335 -4.53 -19.65 5.09
N LEU A 336 -3.58 -18.73 5.05
CA LEU A 336 -2.95 -18.27 3.81
C LEU A 336 -1.91 -19.29 3.34
N ILE A 337 -1.64 -19.34 2.05
CA ILE A 337 -0.60 -20.17 1.45
C ILE A 337 0.39 -19.24 0.76
N LEU A 338 1.64 -19.27 1.21
CA LEU A 338 2.72 -18.46 0.69
C LEU A 338 3.70 -19.34 -0.07
N TYR A 339 3.84 -19.06 -1.37
CA TYR A 339 4.87 -19.65 -2.23
C TYR A 339 5.97 -18.62 -2.45
N LEU A 340 7.22 -19.04 -2.27
CA LEU A 340 8.39 -18.22 -2.57
C LEU A 340 9.03 -18.66 -3.88
N THR A 341 9.43 -17.69 -4.68
CA THR A 341 10.27 -17.91 -5.87
C THR A 341 11.57 -17.14 -5.69
N VAL A 342 12.68 -17.86 -5.72
CA VAL A 342 14.03 -17.30 -5.56
C VAL A 342 14.82 -17.70 -6.80
N LEU A 343 15.20 -16.70 -7.59
CA LEU A 343 16.01 -16.87 -8.80
C LEU A 343 17.38 -16.22 -8.59
N GLU A 344 18.24 -16.33 -9.59
CA GLU A 344 19.59 -15.76 -9.51
C GLU A 344 19.59 -14.25 -9.33
N GLU A 345 18.76 -13.54 -10.11
CA GLU A 345 18.72 -12.07 -10.11
C GLU A 345 17.53 -11.45 -9.40
N SER A 346 16.54 -12.25 -8.99
CA SER A 346 15.26 -11.73 -8.51
C SER A 346 14.59 -12.68 -7.53
N MET A 347 13.67 -12.12 -6.77
CA MET A 347 12.80 -12.84 -5.87
C MET A 347 11.34 -12.44 -6.07
N GLY A 348 10.44 -13.31 -5.63
CA GLY A 348 9.01 -13.05 -5.62
C GLY A 348 8.27 -13.99 -4.71
N CYS A 349 6.99 -13.72 -4.52
CA CYS A 349 6.09 -14.63 -3.84
C CYS A 349 4.68 -14.55 -4.41
N MET A 350 3.96 -15.65 -4.27
CA MET A 350 2.52 -15.72 -4.46
C MET A 350 1.88 -15.98 -3.10
N LEU A 351 0.94 -15.12 -2.71
CA LEU A 351 0.03 -15.34 -1.60
C LEU A 351 -1.30 -15.84 -2.16
N GLY A 352 -1.78 -16.97 -1.67
CA GLY A 352 -3.06 -17.55 -2.05
C GLY A 352 -3.78 -18.18 -0.89
N GLN A 353 -4.94 -18.76 -1.18
CA GLN A 353 -5.77 -19.44 -0.20
C GLN A 353 -6.58 -20.54 -0.88
N GLN A 354 -6.96 -21.58 -0.15
CA GLN A 354 -7.86 -22.60 -0.68
C GLN A 354 -9.30 -22.06 -0.74
N GLU A 355 -9.94 -22.24 -1.90
CA GLU A 355 -11.36 -21.95 -2.11
C GLU A 355 -12.23 -22.67 -1.07
N SER A 356 -13.46 -22.18 -0.83
CA SER A 356 -14.42 -22.74 0.13
C SER A 356 -14.55 -24.27 0.04
N THR A 357 -14.55 -24.83 -1.17
CA THR A 357 -14.67 -26.26 -1.48
C THR A 357 -13.39 -27.08 -1.27
N GLY A 358 -12.23 -26.43 -1.09
CA GLY A 358 -10.93 -27.08 -0.88
C GLY A 358 -10.28 -27.66 -2.14
N VAL A 359 -10.91 -27.51 -3.31
CA VAL A 359 -10.45 -28.14 -4.56
C VAL A 359 -9.43 -27.28 -5.31
N LYS A 360 -9.53 -25.96 -5.23
CA LYS A 360 -8.69 -25.02 -5.99
C LYS A 360 -8.01 -24.00 -5.08
N GLU A 361 -6.76 -23.68 -5.38
CA GLU A 361 -6.04 -22.55 -4.80
C GLU A 361 -6.36 -21.28 -5.60
N GLN A 362 -6.73 -20.22 -4.89
CA GLN A 362 -7.01 -18.89 -5.45
C GLN A 362 -5.90 -17.94 -5.05
N THR A 363 -5.44 -17.12 -5.99
CA THR A 363 -4.41 -16.13 -5.73
C THR A 363 -5.02 -14.87 -5.11
N ILE A 364 -4.43 -14.41 -4.02
CA ILE A 364 -4.75 -13.15 -3.35
C ILE A 364 -3.81 -12.06 -3.84
N TYR A 365 -2.50 -12.33 -3.84
CA TYR A 365 -1.50 -11.31 -4.13
C TYR A 365 -0.23 -11.90 -4.74
N TYR A 366 0.44 -11.13 -5.60
CA TYR A 366 1.80 -11.44 -6.06
C TYR A 366 2.75 -10.29 -5.74
N LEU A 367 3.96 -10.65 -5.32
CA LEU A 367 5.06 -9.71 -5.18
C LEU A 367 6.25 -10.17 -6.00
N SER A 368 6.97 -9.22 -6.59
CA SER A 368 8.28 -9.47 -7.19
C SER A 368 9.24 -8.31 -6.96
N LYS A 369 10.54 -8.60 -6.85
CA LYS A 369 11.61 -7.60 -6.73
C LYS A 369 12.91 -8.16 -7.32
N LYS A 370 13.72 -7.29 -7.93
CA LYS A 370 15.09 -7.60 -8.32
C LYS A 370 16.00 -7.52 -7.11
N PHE A 371 16.94 -8.47 -6.98
CA PHE A 371 17.99 -8.36 -5.97
C PHE A 371 18.88 -7.15 -6.27
N THR A 372 19.21 -6.39 -5.23
CA THR A 372 20.30 -5.41 -5.28
C THR A 372 21.64 -6.14 -5.43
N ASP A 373 22.69 -5.41 -5.83
CA ASP A 373 24.02 -6.03 -6.01
C ASP A 373 24.56 -6.65 -4.72
N TYR A 374 24.16 -6.15 -3.54
CA TYR A 374 24.50 -6.76 -2.26
C TYR A 374 23.67 -8.01 -1.97
N GLU A 375 22.37 -8.02 -2.28
CA GLU A 375 21.47 -9.16 -2.06
C GLU A 375 21.81 -10.36 -2.95
N LYS A 376 22.32 -10.10 -4.16
CA LYS A 376 22.77 -11.16 -5.09
C LYS A 376 23.92 -11.99 -4.54
N ARG A 377 24.76 -11.40 -3.69
CA ARG A 377 25.93 -12.07 -3.10
C ARG A 377 25.56 -12.99 -1.94
N TYR A 378 24.31 -12.96 -1.48
CA TYR A 378 23.86 -13.88 -0.45
C TYR A 378 23.85 -15.34 -0.95
N PRO A 379 24.31 -16.30 -0.15
CA PRO A 379 24.07 -17.72 -0.35
C PRO A 379 22.59 -18.01 -0.67
N ALA A 380 22.34 -19.08 -1.42
CA ALA A 380 20.98 -19.43 -1.88
C ALA A 380 19.95 -19.54 -0.74
N LEU A 381 20.38 -20.06 0.42
CA LEU A 381 19.53 -20.19 1.61
C LEU A 381 19.21 -18.83 2.25
N GLU A 382 20.21 -17.95 2.36
CA GLU A 382 20.04 -16.59 2.86
C GLU A 382 19.19 -15.73 1.91
N ARG A 383 19.28 -15.94 0.58
CA ARG A 383 18.37 -15.33 -0.40
C ARG A 383 16.92 -15.77 -0.20
N THR A 384 16.70 -17.06 0.06
CA THR A 384 15.36 -17.60 0.35
C THR A 384 14.79 -16.98 1.61
N TYR A 385 15.62 -16.87 2.63
CA TYR A 385 15.21 -16.26 3.90
C TYR A 385 14.93 -14.76 3.77
N TYR A 386 15.81 -14.02 3.11
CA TYR A 386 15.59 -12.62 2.81
C TYR A 386 14.27 -12.41 2.05
N THR A 387 13.98 -13.29 1.10
CA THR A 387 12.73 -13.26 0.32
C THR A 387 11.51 -13.43 1.23
N LEU A 388 11.57 -14.34 2.21
CA LEU A 388 10.50 -14.53 3.20
C LEU A 388 10.29 -13.27 4.05
N VAL A 389 11.36 -12.71 4.62
CA VAL A 389 11.30 -11.49 5.45
C VAL A 389 10.74 -10.31 4.66
N TRP A 390 11.20 -10.18 3.42
CA TRP A 390 10.75 -9.15 2.50
C TRP A 390 9.27 -9.30 2.14
N ALA A 391 8.81 -10.53 1.86
CA ALA A 391 7.42 -10.83 1.58
C ALA A 391 6.54 -10.54 2.80
N ALA A 392 6.95 -11.01 3.99
CA ALA A 392 6.21 -10.83 5.23
C ALA A 392 6.00 -9.35 5.57
N LYS A 393 7.06 -8.53 5.48
CA LYS A 393 6.96 -7.07 5.71
C LYS A 393 5.99 -6.37 4.75
N ARG A 394 5.90 -6.84 3.50
CA ARG A 394 5.02 -6.23 2.48
C ARG A 394 3.60 -6.74 2.54
N LEU A 395 3.41 -7.97 2.98
CA LEU A 395 2.12 -8.62 3.16
C LEU A 395 1.66 -8.57 4.62
N LYS A 396 2.25 -7.66 5.42
CA LYS A 396 2.01 -7.54 6.87
C LYS A 396 0.51 -7.50 7.19
N GLN A 397 -0.27 -6.73 6.43
CA GLN A 397 -1.73 -6.61 6.60
C GLN A 397 -2.48 -7.96 6.50
N TYR A 398 -1.99 -8.90 5.69
CA TYR A 398 -2.58 -10.23 5.54
C TYR A 398 -2.01 -11.22 6.56
N MET A 399 -0.68 -11.24 6.73
CA MET A 399 0.00 -12.23 7.55
C MET A 399 -0.17 -12.01 9.06
N LEU A 400 -0.48 -10.79 9.50
CA LEU A 400 -0.84 -10.54 10.91
C LEU A 400 -2.22 -11.11 11.28
N SER A 401 -3.14 -11.17 10.32
CA SER A 401 -4.52 -11.57 10.57
C SER A 401 -4.76 -13.08 10.37
N HIS A 402 -3.85 -13.79 9.72
CA HIS A 402 -4.01 -15.20 9.36
C HIS A 402 -2.74 -16.00 9.61
N THR A 403 -2.90 -17.25 10.03
CA THR A 403 -1.85 -18.25 9.95
C THR A 403 -1.42 -18.43 8.48
N THR A 404 -0.12 -18.38 8.22
CA THR A 404 0.44 -18.47 6.87
C THR A 404 1.23 -19.77 6.69
N TRP A 405 0.80 -20.61 5.75
CA TRP A 405 1.49 -21.82 5.35
C TRP A 405 2.58 -21.50 4.34
N LEU A 406 3.83 -21.59 4.76
CA LEU A 406 4.97 -21.44 3.87
C LEU A 406 5.22 -22.76 3.15
N VAL A 407 4.96 -22.79 1.85
CA VAL A 407 5.24 -23.95 1.01
C VAL A 407 6.58 -23.77 0.32
N ALA A 408 7.55 -24.60 0.71
CA ALA A 408 8.88 -24.62 0.11
C ALA A 408 9.41 -26.07 0.05
N LYS A 409 10.37 -26.31 -0.87
CA LYS A 409 11.03 -27.63 -1.03
C LYS A 409 11.89 -27.98 0.19
N THR A 410 12.61 -26.98 0.70
CA THR A 410 13.42 -27.06 1.91
C THR A 410 12.76 -26.22 3.00
N ASN A 411 13.01 -26.53 4.27
CA ASN A 411 12.47 -25.77 5.39
C ASN A 411 13.42 -24.61 5.75
N PRO A 412 13.20 -23.37 5.23
CA PRO A 412 14.07 -22.24 5.57
C PRO A 412 13.91 -21.84 7.04
N ILE A 413 12.76 -22.15 7.66
CA ILE A 413 12.45 -21.84 9.05
C ILE A 413 13.34 -22.66 9.98
N LYS A 414 13.48 -23.97 9.70
CA LYS A 414 14.33 -24.88 10.48
C LYS A 414 15.79 -24.45 10.50
N TYR A 415 16.34 -23.96 9.39
CA TYR A 415 17.72 -23.47 9.32
C TYR A 415 17.99 -22.28 10.26
N ILE A 416 17.01 -21.40 10.45
CA ILE A 416 17.16 -20.20 11.29
C ILE A 416 17.13 -20.57 12.78
N PHE A 417 16.25 -21.49 13.16
CA PHE A 417 16.10 -21.94 14.54
C PHE A 417 17.21 -22.91 15.00
N GLU A 418 17.90 -23.58 14.07
CA GLU A 418 19.01 -24.51 14.40
C GLU A 418 20.38 -23.82 14.45
N LYS A 419 20.53 -22.57 13.97
CA LYS A 419 21.79 -21.83 14.06
C LYS A 419 21.97 -21.23 15.46
N LEU A 420 22.78 -21.88 16.28
CA LEU A 420 23.11 -21.47 17.66
C LEU A 420 23.87 -20.13 17.77
N ALA A 421 24.42 -19.60 16.67
CA ALA A 421 25.15 -18.33 16.65
C ALA A 421 24.56 -17.37 15.59
N LEU A 422 23.69 -16.45 16.03
CA LEU A 422 23.01 -15.50 15.15
C LEU A 422 23.82 -14.20 15.02
N THR A 423 24.65 -14.08 13.99
CA THR A 423 25.39 -12.82 13.74
C THR A 423 24.50 -11.75 13.10
N GLY A 424 24.33 -10.62 13.79
CA GLY A 424 23.88 -9.32 13.27
C GLY A 424 22.56 -9.28 12.47
N TRP A 425 22.62 -9.47 11.16
CA TRP A 425 21.51 -9.25 10.23
C TRP A 425 20.54 -10.43 10.15
N ILE A 426 21.00 -11.67 10.36
CA ILE A 426 20.15 -12.87 10.43
C ILE A 426 19.24 -12.80 11.67
N ALA A 427 19.76 -12.34 12.81
CA ALA A 427 18.98 -12.05 14.01
C ALA A 427 17.89 -11.02 13.75
N ARG A 428 18.22 -9.89 13.09
CA ARG A 428 17.23 -8.85 12.72
C ARG A 428 16.13 -9.36 11.81
N TRP A 429 16.45 -10.27 10.90
CA TRP A 429 15.46 -10.91 10.03
C TRP A 429 14.57 -11.87 10.80
N GLN A 430 15.10 -12.52 11.82
CA GLN A 430 14.35 -13.46 12.64
C GLN A 430 13.37 -12.71 13.51
N MET A 431 13.84 -11.64 14.18
CA MET A 431 13.02 -10.64 14.87
C MET A 431 11.86 -10.14 14.00
N ALA A 432 12.13 -9.86 12.72
CA ALA A 432 11.09 -9.40 11.81
C ALA A 432 10.07 -10.47 11.41
N LEU A 433 10.38 -11.77 11.52
CA LEU A 433 9.44 -12.85 11.21
C LEU A 433 8.65 -13.34 12.42
N PHE A 434 9.11 -13.09 13.64
CA PHE A 434 8.43 -13.53 14.86
C PHE A 434 7.04 -12.92 15.05
N GLU A 435 6.77 -11.75 14.48
CA GLU A 435 5.45 -11.12 14.53
C GLU A 435 4.37 -11.90 13.72
N TYR A 436 4.76 -12.91 12.95
CA TYR A 436 3.87 -13.67 12.06
C TYR A 436 3.75 -15.16 12.46
N ASP A 437 2.53 -15.69 12.41
CA ASP A 437 2.25 -17.11 12.58
C ASP A 437 2.51 -17.88 11.26
N ILE A 438 3.76 -18.31 11.06
CA ILE A 438 4.20 -19.00 9.85
C ILE A 438 4.42 -20.49 10.13
N ILE A 439 3.66 -21.34 9.45
CA ILE A 439 3.79 -22.80 9.52
C ILE A 439 4.46 -23.31 8.24
N TYR A 440 5.58 -24.00 8.38
CA TYR A 440 6.20 -24.66 7.23
C TYR A 440 5.39 -25.88 6.80
N VAL A 441 5.10 -25.97 5.50
CA VAL A 441 4.46 -27.12 4.87
C VAL A 441 5.36 -27.63 3.75
N ASN A 442 5.77 -28.90 3.86
CA ASN A 442 6.58 -29.55 2.81
C ASN A 442 5.76 -29.62 1.51
N GLN A 443 6.38 -29.26 0.39
CA GLN A 443 5.80 -29.35 -0.94
C GLN A 443 5.55 -30.80 -1.39
N LYS A 444 4.48 -31.44 -0.88
CA LYS A 444 4.04 -32.78 -1.28
C LYS A 444 3.24 -32.74 -2.59
N ALA A 445 3.94 -32.78 -3.72
CA ALA A 445 3.40 -32.74 -5.09
C ALA A 445 2.55 -31.48 -5.42
N VAL A 446 2.80 -30.91 -6.60
CA VAL A 446 2.10 -29.70 -7.08
C VAL A 446 0.63 -30.03 -7.32
N LYS A 447 -0.26 -29.66 -6.40
CA LYS A 447 -1.72 -29.93 -6.51
C LYS A 447 -2.59 -28.69 -6.74
N GLY A 448 -2.01 -27.53 -7.02
CA GLY A 448 -2.75 -26.29 -7.25
C GLY A 448 -2.57 -25.72 -8.65
N SER A 449 -3.66 -25.37 -9.34
CA SER A 449 -3.60 -24.67 -10.64
C SER A 449 -2.90 -23.31 -10.55
N ALA A 450 -3.01 -22.61 -9.41
CA ALA A 450 -2.35 -21.34 -9.17
C ALA A 450 -0.82 -21.48 -9.03
N LEU A 451 -0.35 -22.59 -8.45
CA LEU A 451 1.07 -22.95 -8.43
C LEU A 451 1.58 -23.38 -9.80
N VAL A 452 0.76 -24.09 -10.59
CA VAL A 452 1.09 -24.45 -11.98
C VAL A 452 1.20 -23.20 -12.86
N GLU A 453 0.31 -22.22 -12.71
CA GLU A 453 0.46 -20.90 -13.35
C GLU A 453 1.74 -20.20 -12.87
N HIS A 454 1.97 -20.12 -11.55
CA HIS A 454 3.18 -19.50 -11.00
C HIS A 454 4.48 -20.13 -11.51
N LEU A 455 4.54 -21.46 -11.58
CA LEU A 455 5.67 -22.27 -12.09
C LEU A 455 5.76 -22.26 -13.62
N ALA A 456 4.64 -22.16 -14.35
CA ALA A 456 4.66 -22.01 -15.81
C ALA A 456 5.33 -20.69 -16.23
N TYR A 457 5.20 -19.64 -15.41
CA TYR A 457 5.91 -18.38 -15.64
C TYR A 457 7.37 -18.39 -15.15
N HIS A 458 7.74 -19.31 -14.26
CA HIS A 458 9.11 -19.48 -13.72
C HIS A 458 9.46 -20.98 -13.60
N PRO A 459 9.79 -21.67 -14.71
CA PRO A 459 10.21 -23.07 -14.64
C PRO A 459 11.48 -23.16 -13.81
N LEU A 460 11.47 -24.03 -12.79
CA LEU A 460 12.69 -24.43 -12.11
C LEU A 460 13.50 -25.24 -13.11
N GLU A 461 14.67 -24.75 -13.54
CA GLU A 461 15.68 -25.67 -14.08
C GLU A 461 16.02 -26.66 -12.96
N ASP A 462 16.10 -27.95 -13.30
CA ASP A 462 16.41 -29.02 -12.36
C ASP A 462 17.76 -28.76 -11.67
N SER A 463 17.73 -28.03 -10.57
CA SER A 463 18.90 -27.79 -9.74
C SER A 463 19.25 -29.12 -9.08
N GLN A 464 20.43 -29.63 -9.41
CA GLN A 464 21.02 -30.86 -8.89
C GLN A 464 20.82 -31.03 -7.38
N PRO A 465 20.73 -32.28 -6.89
CA PRO A 465 20.59 -32.56 -5.46
C PRO A 465 21.73 -31.88 -4.70
N LEU A 466 21.37 -31.04 -3.72
CA LEU A 466 22.30 -30.43 -2.78
C LEU A 466 22.97 -31.56 -1.96
N PHE A 467 24.16 -31.97 -2.39
CA PHE A 467 25.02 -32.82 -1.58
C PHE A 467 25.47 -32.05 -0.34
N HIS A 468 25.37 -32.72 0.80
CA HIS A 468 26.01 -32.31 2.06
C HIS A 468 27.52 -32.47 1.90
N GLU A 469 28.26 -31.38 1.97
CA GLU A 469 29.65 -31.38 2.45
C GLU A 469 29.99 -29.97 2.93
N PHE A 470 30.02 -29.81 4.25
CA PHE A 470 30.49 -28.60 4.90
C PHE A 470 32.01 -28.55 4.77
N GLN A 471 32.53 -27.50 4.16
CA GLN A 471 33.95 -27.21 4.23
C GLN A 471 34.22 -25.72 4.48
N TYR A 472 35.03 -25.53 5.52
CA TYR A 472 35.81 -24.36 5.93
C TYR A 472 35.25 -23.43 7.02
N GLU A 473 35.66 -23.78 8.24
CA GLU A 473 36.23 -22.91 9.26
C GLU A 473 37.35 -21.99 8.72
N HIS A 474 37.60 -20.92 9.50
CA HIS A 474 38.60 -19.85 9.38
C HIS A 474 38.22 -18.62 8.51
N ILE A 475 37.85 -17.53 9.19
CA ILE A 475 38.73 -16.37 9.43
C ILE A 475 38.22 -15.64 10.68
N THR A 476 38.97 -15.79 11.77
CA THR A 476 38.95 -14.94 12.96
C THR A 476 39.86 -13.74 12.70
N ALA A 477 39.37 -12.50 12.90
CA ALA A 477 40.19 -11.36 13.38
C ALA A 477 39.34 -10.08 13.59
N THR A 478 39.14 -9.77 14.87
CA THR A 478 39.36 -8.44 15.49
C THR A 478 38.38 -7.30 15.20
N MET A 479 37.48 -7.06 16.17
CA MET A 479 37.37 -5.78 16.90
C MET A 479 36.42 -5.98 18.08
N SER A 480 37.01 -6.28 19.24
CA SER A 480 36.39 -6.22 20.56
C SER A 480 36.14 -4.76 20.92
N ILE A 481 34.87 -4.39 21.06
CA ILE A 481 34.45 -3.23 21.85
C ILE A 481 33.68 -3.83 23.03
N GLU A 482 34.36 -3.93 24.18
CA GLU A 482 33.75 -4.26 25.47
C GLU A 482 32.88 -3.07 25.90
N LEU A 483 31.58 -3.18 25.67
CA LEU A 483 30.57 -2.42 26.41
C LEU A 483 30.07 -3.34 27.53
N GLN A 484 30.61 -3.17 28.74
CA GLN A 484 30.02 -3.79 29.93
C GLN A 484 28.66 -3.14 30.20
N VAL A 485 27.60 -3.82 29.78
CA VAL A 485 26.23 -3.48 30.14
C VAL A 485 25.89 -4.27 31.41
N GLU A 486 25.91 -3.62 32.58
CA GLU A 486 25.63 -4.26 33.87
C GLU A 486 24.17 -4.73 34.00
N GLU A 487 23.24 -4.12 33.24
CA GLU A 487 21.82 -4.45 33.26
C GLU A 487 21.20 -4.31 31.86
N TRP A 488 20.60 -5.40 31.34
CA TRP A 488 19.95 -5.41 30.03
C TRP A 488 18.43 -5.51 30.18
N THR A 489 17.70 -4.76 29.35
CA THR A 489 16.24 -4.74 29.34
C THR A 489 15.70 -5.17 27.99
N THR A 490 14.70 -6.06 27.97
CA THR A 490 13.96 -6.43 26.75
C THR A 490 12.47 -6.23 26.92
N TRP A 491 11.82 -5.93 25.79
CA TRP A 491 10.38 -5.77 25.67
C TRP A 491 9.88 -6.79 24.67
N PHE A 492 8.79 -7.47 24.99
CA PHE A 492 8.09 -8.37 24.07
C PHE A 492 6.61 -7.98 24.05
N ASP A 493 6.12 -7.61 22.87
CA ASP A 493 4.71 -7.38 22.58
C ASP A 493 4.10 -8.59 21.83
N ARG A 494 2.79 -8.80 21.97
CA ARG A 494 2.05 -9.98 21.47
C ARG A 494 2.58 -10.60 20.18
N ALA A 495 2.89 -11.90 20.26
CA ALA A 495 2.68 -12.85 19.16
C ALA A 495 1.68 -13.92 19.61
N SER A 496 0.41 -13.52 19.78
CA SER A 496 -0.71 -14.45 19.90
C SER A 496 -1.59 -14.31 18.65
N ASN A 497 -1.75 -15.40 17.89
CA ASN A 497 -2.73 -15.45 16.81
C ASN A 497 -4.18 -15.46 17.36
N LEU A 498 -5.19 -15.41 16.49
CA LEU A 498 -6.62 -15.45 16.86
C LEU A 498 -7.01 -16.67 17.73
N LEU A 499 -6.14 -17.69 17.78
CA LEU A 499 -6.31 -18.95 18.52
C LEU A 499 -5.56 -18.95 19.88
N GLY A 500 -4.87 -17.87 20.25
CA GLY A 500 -4.33 -17.68 21.60
C GLY A 500 -3.02 -18.41 21.92
N ASN A 501 -2.32 -18.98 20.94
CA ASN A 501 -1.10 -19.74 21.19
C ASN A 501 0.09 -18.79 21.43
N GLY A 502 0.40 -18.48 22.70
CA GLY A 502 1.47 -17.56 23.12
C GLY A 502 2.91 -18.03 22.90
N ILE A 503 3.16 -18.93 21.92
CA ILE A 503 4.48 -19.53 21.63
C ILE A 503 5.53 -18.46 21.31
N GLY A 504 5.14 -17.41 20.56
CA GLY A 504 6.08 -16.37 20.15
C GLY A 504 6.65 -15.56 21.31
N VAL A 505 5.88 -15.37 22.39
CA VAL A 505 6.32 -14.63 23.58
C VAL A 505 7.34 -15.45 24.38
N VAL A 506 7.08 -16.75 24.56
CA VAL A 506 7.98 -17.66 25.29
C VAL A 506 9.31 -17.78 24.55
N GLN A 507 9.29 -17.97 23.22
CA GLN A 507 10.52 -18.07 22.42
C GLN A 507 11.33 -16.77 22.35
N ALA A 508 10.67 -15.63 22.26
CA ALA A 508 11.37 -14.34 22.27
C ALA A 508 12.10 -14.11 23.61
N CYS A 509 11.47 -14.51 24.73
CA CYS A 509 12.09 -14.50 26.05
C CYS A 509 13.32 -15.42 26.14
N THR A 510 13.23 -16.66 25.65
CA THR A 510 14.37 -17.59 25.60
C THR A 510 15.57 -16.96 24.89
N MET A 511 15.32 -16.35 23.73
CA MET A 511 16.40 -15.83 22.90
C MET A 511 17.01 -14.54 23.45
N GLY A 512 16.20 -13.67 24.06
CA GLY A 512 16.71 -12.50 24.80
C GLY A 512 17.66 -12.90 25.93
N LEU A 513 17.31 -13.94 26.68
CA LEU A 513 18.18 -14.50 27.71
C LEU A 513 19.45 -15.13 27.12
N MET A 514 19.38 -15.89 26.03
CA MET A 514 20.59 -16.43 25.39
C MET A 514 21.54 -15.34 24.90
N MET A 515 21.02 -14.28 24.27
CA MET A 515 21.84 -13.14 23.83
C MET A 515 22.51 -12.41 25.01
N ALA A 516 21.81 -12.28 26.14
CA ALA A 516 22.37 -11.63 27.31
C ALA A 516 23.49 -12.46 27.97
N LEU A 517 23.40 -13.80 27.94
CA LEU A 517 24.50 -14.66 28.37
C LEU A 517 25.73 -14.52 27.46
N GLU A 518 25.56 -14.45 26.14
CA GLU A 518 26.66 -14.24 25.20
C GLU A 518 27.38 -12.90 25.43
N HIS A 519 26.66 -11.88 25.88
CA HIS A 519 27.20 -10.57 26.24
C HIS A 519 27.67 -10.46 27.70
N GLN A 520 27.77 -11.58 28.44
CA GLN A 520 28.16 -11.64 29.86
C GLN A 520 27.34 -10.70 30.77
N VAL A 521 26.08 -10.47 30.41
CA VAL A 521 25.17 -9.65 31.21
C VAL A 521 24.83 -10.39 32.50
N LYS A 522 25.03 -9.73 33.63
CA LYS A 522 24.76 -10.32 34.96
C LYS A 522 23.31 -10.19 35.40
N LYS A 523 22.66 -9.07 35.03
CA LYS A 523 21.29 -8.75 35.43
C LYS A 523 20.39 -8.50 34.23
N PHE A 524 19.22 -9.13 34.23
CA PHE A 524 18.30 -9.10 33.10
C PHE A 524 16.87 -8.75 33.51
N LYS A 525 16.25 -7.80 32.79
CA LYS A 525 14.86 -7.39 33.00
C LYS A 525 14.03 -7.69 31.75
N VAL A 526 12.98 -8.48 31.94
CA VAL A 526 12.02 -8.86 30.89
C VAL A 526 10.71 -8.15 31.14
N PHE A 527 10.23 -7.37 30.18
CA PHE A 527 8.90 -6.77 30.20
C PHE A 527 8.03 -7.40 29.12
N GLY A 528 6.81 -7.80 29.48
CA GLY A 528 5.86 -8.40 28.54
C GLY A 528 4.41 -8.00 28.82
N ASP A 529 3.61 -7.91 27.76
CA ASP A 529 2.18 -7.56 27.81
C ASP A 529 1.28 -8.77 28.13
N SER A 530 1.78 -9.98 27.92
CA SER A 530 1.09 -11.24 28.21
C SER A 530 1.21 -11.64 29.67
N ALA A 531 0.16 -11.33 30.44
CA ALA A 531 0.02 -11.76 31.83
C ALA A 531 0.23 -13.27 31.98
N LEU A 532 -0.40 -14.07 31.13
CA LEU A 532 -0.30 -15.54 31.15
C LEU A 532 1.16 -16.01 31.12
N VAL A 533 1.95 -15.51 30.17
CA VAL A 533 3.34 -15.94 29.98
C VAL A 533 4.24 -15.40 31.09
N ILE A 534 4.07 -14.14 31.49
CA ILE A 534 4.87 -13.55 32.57
C ILE A 534 4.62 -14.27 33.91
N TYR A 535 3.35 -14.55 34.27
CA TYR A 535 3.03 -15.24 35.51
C TYR A 535 3.47 -16.71 35.50
N GLN A 536 3.43 -17.38 34.34
CA GLN A 536 4.01 -18.72 34.19
C GLN A 536 5.54 -18.70 34.37
N LEU A 537 6.25 -17.71 33.81
CA LEU A 537 7.70 -17.58 33.96
C LEU A 537 8.12 -17.20 35.38
N ARG A 538 7.29 -16.44 36.11
CA ARG A 538 7.46 -16.17 37.55
C ARG A 538 7.15 -17.37 38.46
N ARG A 539 6.66 -18.49 37.89
CA ARG A 539 6.18 -19.68 38.64
C ARG A 539 4.96 -19.39 39.51
N GLU A 540 4.22 -18.32 39.21
CA GLU A 540 2.97 -18.01 39.89
C GLU A 540 1.83 -18.86 39.32
N TRP A 541 1.87 -19.17 38.02
CA TRP A 541 0.86 -19.96 37.31
C TRP A 541 1.46 -21.23 36.69
N GLU A 542 0.66 -22.30 36.63
CA GLU A 542 1.06 -23.59 36.05
C GLU A 542 0.89 -23.62 34.52
N MET A 543 1.79 -24.31 33.81
CA MET A 543 1.74 -24.47 32.35
C MET A 543 1.13 -25.82 31.98
N GLN A 544 -0.09 -25.80 31.45
CA GLN A 544 -0.82 -27.01 31.06
C GLN A 544 -0.75 -27.32 29.55
N ASP A 545 -0.27 -26.40 28.73
CA ASP A 545 -0.12 -26.64 27.29
C ASP A 545 1.13 -27.47 27.01
N ALA A 546 0.92 -28.72 26.59
CA ALA A 546 1.98 -29.67 26.24
C ALA A 546 2.98 -29.14 25.19
N LYS A 547 2.60 -28.18 24.36
CA LYS A 547 3.50 -27.56 23.37
C LYS A 547 4.43 -26.51 23.98
N LEU A 548 4.05 -25.91 25.11
CA LEU A 548 4.81 -24.83 25.75
C LEU A 548 5.75 -25.34 26.86
N ILE A 549 5.44 -26.51 27.45
CA ILE A 549 6.24 -27.12 28.53
C ILE A 549 7.74 -27.19 28.19
N PRO A 550 8.17 -27.69 27.01
CA PRO A 550 9.60 -27.78 26.68
C PRO A 550 10.31 -26.42 26.64
N TYR A 551 9.60 -25.37 26.23
CA TYR A 551 10.16 -24.01 26.15
C TYR A 551 10.24 -23.35 27.52
N HIS A 552 9.25 -23.60 28.38
CA HIS A 552 9.24 -23.11 29.76
C HIS A 552 10.36 -23.73 30.58
N ASP A 553 10.58 -25.04 30.45
CA ASP A 553 11.68 -25.73 31.13
C ASP A 553 13.05 -25.24 30.64
N HIS A 554 13.19 -25.02 29.33
CA HIS A 554 14.43 -24.47 28.78
C HIS A 554 14.72 -23.04 29.27
N ILE A 555 13.70 -22.19 29.42
CA ILE A 555 13.91 -20.85 30.00
C ILE A 555 14.37 -20.94 31.45
N LYS A 556 13.86 -21.90 32.24
CA LYS A 556 14.32 -22.07 33.63
C LYS A 556 15.82 -22.40 33.67
N GLU A 557 16.27 -23.31 32.82
CA GLU A 557 17.69 -23.67 32.72
C GLU A 557 18.56 -22.45 32.38
N ILE A 558 18.12 -21.62 31.44
CA ILE A 558 18.86 -20.42 31.02
C ILE A 558 18.88 -19.35 32.13
N VAL A 559 17.76 -19.17 32.84
CA VAL A 559 17.66 -18.17 33.93
C VAL A 559 18.63 -18.47 35.07
N GLU A 560 18.95 -19.74 35.33
CA GLU A 560 19.92 -20.14 36.36
C GLU A 560 21.35 -19.67 36.06
N ALA A 561 21.67 -19.30 34.81
CA ALA A 561 22.98 -18.79 34.42
C ALA A 561 23.17 -17.28 34.67
N PHE A 562 22.17 -16.58 35.20
CA PHE A 562 22.22 -15.14 35.51
C PHE A 562 22.29 -14.87 37.02
N ASP A 563 22.93 -13.77 37.43
CA ASP A 563 22.93 -13.33 38.83
C ASP A 563 21.53 -12.88 39.28
N ALA A 564 20.76 -12.26 38.37
CA ALA A 564 19.36 -11.91 38.60
C ALA A 564 18.57 -11.76 37.29
N VAL A 565 17.40 -12.39 37.21
CA VAL A 565 16.39 -12.14 36.16
C VAL A 565 15.08 -11.72 36.81
N THR A 566 14.47 -10.63 36.32
CA THR A 566 13.14 -10.21 36.76
C THR A 566 12.19 -10.09 35.59
N PHE A 567 10.98 -10.62 35.75
CA PHE A 567 9.90 -10.57 34.77
C PHE A 567 8.87 -9.55 35.23
N HIS A 568 8.41 -8.66 34.36
CA HIS A 568 7.47 -7.58 34.64
C HIS A 568 6.32 -7.62 33.64
N HIS A 569 5.09 -7.68 34.16
CA HIS A 569 3.90 -7.54 33.33
C HIS A 569 3.59 -6.06 33.15
N VAL A 570 3.41 -5.62 31.90
CA VAL A 570 3.01 -4.25 31.57
C VAL A 570 1.65 -4.29 30.88
N PRO A 571 0.59 -3.72 31.48
CA PRO A 571 -0.72 -3.66 30.86
C PRO A 571 -0.68 -2.91 29.52
N HIS A 572 -1.44 -3.40 28.55
CA HIS A 572 -1.46 -2.88 27.17
C HIS A 572 -1.84 -1.40 27.05
N GLU A 573 -2.54 -0.84 28.04
CA GLU A 573 -2.93 0.58 28.06
C GLU A 573 -1.74 1.52 28.37
N GLU A 574 -0.60 0.96 28.80
CA GLU A 574 0.60 1.70 29.23
C GLU A 574 1.85 1.37 28.38
N SER A 575 1.73 0.53 27.34
CA SER A 575 2.84 0.08 26.45
C SER A 575 3.02 0.92 25.20
#